data_AF-A0A1V0TPY0-F1
#
_entry.id   AF-A0A1V0TPY0-F1
#
_cell.length_a   1.000
_cell.length_b   1.000
_cell.length_c   1.000
_cell.angle_alpha   90.00
_cell.angle_beta   90.00
_cell.angle_gamma   90.00
#
_symmetry.space_group_name_H-M   'P 1'
#
loop_
_entity.id
_entity.type
_entity.pdbx_description
1 polymer ?
#
loop_
_entity_poly.entity_id
_entity_poly.type
_entity_poly.pdbx_seq_one_letter_code
_entity_poly.pdbx_strand_id
1 'polypeptide(L)'
;MNPPSLRGRLRDALLHVGGRGDVNEVDLGAAVTIALRELASEVLGERSRVELVTVGAAHHPWGRSLGLRLADYDVELPDVLLSADQSDLPPQVQESCPTVSQEEWEAVLLVSKLVLTGLQSEPEPGRDDAGHPPRVTPRPPRSVAREQFCQALAALSERADLRQDELTGKLRTALLNFASETPDNKDAAQRIAVRHTGKPRQGPRLCLSRSGSALAKVVLSADGCPVPSRVLEEFPDLTQDEWNAVLHVTGLTLMAFEAEPAHDME
;
A
#
# COMPACT_ATOMS: atom_id res chain seq x y z
N MET A 1 20.36 -8.14 -18.68
CA MET A 1 19.19 -7.70 -17.90
C MET A 1 19.66 -6.56 -17.02
N ASN A 2 19.05 -5.39 -17.10
CA ASN A 2 19.36 -4.29 -16.18
C ASN A 2 18.86 -4.64 -14.78
N PRO A 3 19.58 -4.26 -13.72
CA PRO A 3 19.10 -4.48 -12.36
C PRO A 3 17.75 -3.77 -12.17
N PRO A 4 16.80 -4.39 -11.45
CA PRO A 4 15.54 -3.73 -11.12
C PRO A 4 15.82 -2.43 -10.36
N SER A 5 15.08 -1.37 -10.69
CA SER A 5 15.14 -0.08 -10.01
C SER A 5 14.76 -0.20 -8.52
N LEU A 6 14.99 0.84 -7.70
CA LEU A 6 14.60 0.80 -6.28
C LEU A 6 13.10 0.52 -6.10
N ARG A 7 12.25 1.21 -6.89
CA ARG A 7 10.80 1.01 -6.89
C ARG A 7 10.45 -0.40 -7.34
N GLY A 8 11.09 -0.89 -8.41
CA GLY A 8 10.90 -2.25 -8.92
C GLY A 8 11.25 -3.31 -7.90
N ARG A 9 12.37 -3.17 -7.18
CA ARG A 9 12.76 -4.10 -6.10
C ARG A 9 11.74 -4.12 -4.97
N LEU A 10 11.28 -2.95 -4.52
CA LEU A 10 10.26 -2.87 -3.47
C LEU A 10 8.94 -3.48 -3.93
N ARG A 11 8.47 -3.14 -5.14
CA ARG A 11 7.25 -3.68 -5.74
C ARG A 11 7.31 -5.20 -5.80
N ASP A 12 8.39 -5.74 -6.33
CA ASP A 12 8.56 -7.18 -6.49
C ASP A 12 8.58 -7.86 -5.11
N ALA A 13 9.31 -7.32 -4.13
CA ALA A 13 9.34 -7.85 -2.76
C ALA A 13 7.94 -7.84 -2.10
N LEU A 14 7.16 -6.76 -2.26
CA LEU A 14 5.80 -6.65 -1.73
C LEU A 14 4.84 -7.64 -2.41
N LEU A 15 4.92 -7.80 -3.73
CA LEU A 15 4.12 -8.79 -4.45
C LEU A 15 4.46 -10.24 -4.03
N HIS A 16 5.72 -10.49 -3.63
CA HIS A 16 6.13 -11.79 -3.09
C HIS A 16 5.55 -12.08 -1.70
N VAL A 17 5.31 -11.06 -0.86
CA VAL A 17 4.58 -11.23 0.42
C VAL A 17 3.21 -11.83 0.16
N GLY A 18 2.55 -11.28 -0.87
CA GLY A 18 1.26 -11.72 -1.32
C GLY A 18 1.25 -12.96 -2.21
N GLY A 19 2.44 -13.47 -2.57
CA GLY A 19 2.66 -14.48 -3.59
C GLY A 19 2.50 -15.91 -3.08
N ARG A 20 2.57 -16.87 -4.00
CA ARG A 20 2.57 -18.30 -3.68
C ARG A 20 4.00 -18.76 -3.39
N GLY A 21 4.23 -19.43 -2.27
CA GLY A 21 5.44 -20.22 -2.08
C GLY A 21 5.73 -20.52 -0.62
N ASP A 22 6.49 -21.60 -0.41
CA ASP A 22 7.17 -21.88 0.87
C ASP A 22 8.36 -20.91 0.99
N VAL A 23 8.07 -19.61 0.98
CA VAL A 23 9.09 -18.57 1.09
C VAL A 23 9.36 -18.39 2.58
N ASN A 24 10.63 -18.49 2.96
CA ASN A 24 11.06 -18.23 4.31
C ASN A 24 10.70 -16.78 4.69
N GLU A 25 9.86 -16.61 5.70
CA GLU A 25 9.41 -15.31 6.19
C GLU A 25 10.56 -14.40 6.59
N VAL A 26 11.65 -14.95 7.14
CA VAL A 26 12.83 -14.17 7.50
C VAL A 26 13.48 -13.58 6.25
N ASP A 27 13.62 -14.36 5.18
CA ASP A 27 14.21 -13.91 3.93
C ASP A 27 13.31 -12.90 3.22
N LEU A 28 12.00 -13.13 3.25
CA LEU A 28 11.01 -12.22 2.69
C LEU A 28 10.98 -10.89 3.46
N GLY A 29 10.95 -10.94 4.79
CA GLY A 29 10.99 -9.77 5.65
C GLY A 29 12.28 -8.97 5.47
N ALA A 30 13.42 -9.65 5.34
CA ALA A 30 14.69 -9.02 5.01
C ALA A 30 14.66 -8.34 3.64
N ALA A 31 14.12 -9.00 2.60
CA ALA A 31 14.01 -8.44 1.25
C ALA A 31 13.16 -7.16 1.22
N VAL A 32 11.98 -7.18 1.87
CA VAL A 32 11.10 -6.01 1.98
C VAL A 32 11.80 -4.89 2.76
N THR A 33 12.43 -5.21 3.90
CA THR A 33 13.14 -4.22 4.73
C THR A 33 14.29 -3.56 3.97
N ILE A 34 15.10 -4.33 3.24
CA ILE A 34 16.20 -3.80 2.44
C ILE A 34 15.65 -2.88 1.35
N ALA A 35 14.65 -3.34 0.58
CA ALA A 35 14.08 -2.54 -0.51
C ALA A 35 13.41 -1.25 0.00
N LEU A 36 12.70 -1.31 1.14
CA LEU A 36 12.12 -0.13 1.80
C LEU A 36 13.21 0.85 2.22
N ARG A 37 14.27 0.39 2.89
CA ARG A 37 15.38 1.26 3.34
C ARG A 37 16.10 1.93 2.18
N GLU A 38 16.35 1.19 1.10
CA GLU A 38 17.00 1.75 -0.09
C GLU A 38 16.14 2.87 -0.70
N LEU A 39 14.84 2.64 -0.92
CA LEU A 39 13.96 3.65 -1.48
C LEU A 39 13.72 4.82 -0.50
N ALA A 40 13.58 4.54 0.79
CA ALA A 40 13.40 5.55 1.82
C ALA A 40 14.63 6.46 1.95
N SER A 41 15.84 5.91 1.82
CA SER A 41 17.08 6.70 1.81
C SER A 41 17.09 7.72 0.66
N GLU A 42 16.61 7.33 -0.53
CA GLU A 42 16.51 8.23 -1.68
C GLU A 42 15.40 9.29 -1.50
N VAL A 43 14.23 8.89 -1.00
CA VAL A 43 13.02 9.73 -1.00
C VAL A 43 12.89 10.59 0.26
N LEU A 44 13.24 10.04 1.42
CA LEU A 44 13.00 10.63 2.74
C LEU A 44 14.29 11.03 3.48
N GLY A 45 15.41 10.38 3.16
CA GLY A 45 16.69 10.60 3.84
C GLY A 45 16.58 10.31 5.35
N GLU A 46 17.13 11.20 6.17
CA GLU A 46 17.18 11.06 7.64
C GLU A 46 15.80 11.11 8.33
N ARG A 47 14.76 11.55 7.61
CA ARG A 47 13.37 11.57 8.14
C ARG A 47 12.69 10.20 8.10
N SER A 48 13.30 9.23 7.42
CA SER A 48 12.74 7.89 7.33
C SER A 48 12.45 7.30 8.72
N ARG A 49 11.33 6.58 8.81
CA ARG A 49 10.93 5.76 9.97
C ARG A 49 10.58 4.33 9.56
N VAL A 50 10.98 3.90 8.37
CA VAL A 50 10.59 2.59 7.80
C VAL A 50 11.13 1.41 8.61
N GLU A 51 12.14 1.63 9.45
CA GLU A 51 12.68 0.65 10.39
C GLU A 51 11.70 0.24 11.50
N LEU A 52 10.65 1.04 11.75
CA LEU A 52 9.59 0.72 12.70
C LEU A 52 8.52 -0.18 12.08
N VAL A 53 8.66 -0.57 10.81
CA VAL A 53 7.74 -1.47 10.11
C VAL A 53 8.49 -2.74 9.71
N THR A 54 7.83 -3.87 9.91
CA THR A 54 8.33 -5.20 9.52
C THR A 54 7.28 -5.96 8.71
N VAL A 55 7.72 -7.04 8.07
CA VAL A 55 6.81 -8.10 7.63
C VAL A 55 6.63 -9.05 8.82
N GLY A 56 5.40 -9.33 9.18
CA GLY A 56 5.08 -10.27 10.24
C GLY A 56 3.74 -10.94 10.02
N ALA A 57 3.42 -11.88 10.90
CA ALA A 57 2.31 -12.78 10.68
C ALA A 57 1.09 -12.57 11.57
N ALA A 58 -0.09 -12.41 10.99
CA ALA A 58 -1.33 -12.27 11.73
C ALA A 58 -2.02 -13.63 11.83
N HIS A 59 -2.59 -13.89 13.00
CA HIS A 59 -3.32 -15.12 13.25
C HIS A 59 -4.81 -14.83 13.09
N HIS A 60 -5.43 -15.51 12.15
CA HIS A 60 -6.86 -15.44 11.89
C HIS A 60 -7.51 -16.79 12.20
N PRO A 61 -8.84 -16.83 12.41
CA PRO A 61 -9.58 -18.09 12.60
C PRO A 61 -9.38 -19.12 11.47
N TRP A 62 -8.98 -18.66 10.28
CA TRP A 62 -8.77 -19.48 9.09
C TRP A 62 -7.31 -19.79 8.77
N GLY A 63 -6.36 -19.27 9.55
CA GLY A 63 -4.93 -19.48 9.32
C GLY A 63 -4.07 -18.25 9.60
N ARG A 64 -2.81 -18.35 9.20
CA ARG A 64 -1.77 -17.34 9.35
C ARG A 64 -1.60 -16.58 8.04
N SER A 65 -1.65 -15.26 8.08
CA SER A 65 -1.34 -14.37 6.95
C SER A 65 -0.03 -13.63 7.22
N LEU A 66 0.65 -13.15 6.19
CA LEU A 66 1.82 -12.28 6.26
C LEU A 66 1.48 -10.90 5.72
N GLY A 67 1.94 -9.86 6.41
CA GLY A 67 1.65 -8.49 6.06
C GLY A 67 2.61 -7.49 6.67
N LEU A 68 2.48 -6.23 6.28
CA LEU A 68 3.22 -5.13 6.89
C LEU A 68 2.57 -4.74 8.22
N ARG A 69 3.39 -4.60 9.27
CA ARG A 69 2.97 -4.21 10.61
C ARG A 69 4.02 -3.38 11.32
N LEU A 70 3.61 -2.69 12.38
CA LEU A 70 4.54 -2.03 13.28
C LEU A 70 5.35 -3.08 14.05
N ALA A 71 6.67 -2.87 14.15
CA ALA A 71 7.59 -3.84 14.69
C ALA A 71 7.43 -4.05 16.20
N ASP A 72 7.20 -2.97 16.94
CA ASP A 72 7.13 -2.97 18.41
C ASP A 72 5.68 -2.94 18.91
N TYR A 73 4.70 -2.75 18.02
CA TYR A 73 3.28 -2.71 18.33
C TYR A 73 2.52 -3.56 17.32
N ASP A 74 2.30 -4.84 17.62
CA ASP A 74 1.82 -5.91 16.71
C ASP A 74 0.42 -5.63 16.08
N VAL A 75 0.36 -4.63 15.23
CA VAL A 75 -0.82 -4.07 14.56
C VAL A 75 -0.50 -3.92 13.09
N GLU A 76 -1.40 -4.39 12.23
CA GLU A 76 -1.20 -4.33 10.79
C GLU A 76 -1.42 -2.91 10.27
N LEU A 77 -0.60 -2.48 9.31
CA LEU A 77 -0.74 -1.15 8.71
C LEU A 77 -2.14 -0.87 8.12
N PRO A 78 -2.80 -1.83 7.43
CA PRO A 78 -4.18 -1.65 6.98
C PRO A 78 -5.17 -1.31 8.11
N ASP A 79 -4.97 -1.83 9.31
CA ASP A 79 -5.87 -1.59 10.44
C ASP A 79 -5.68 -0.17 10.99
N VAL A 80 -4.43 0.30 11.09
CA VAL A 80 -4.14 1.70 11.45
C VAL A 80 -4.78 2.66 10.43
N LEU A 81 -4.62 2.39 9.13
CA LEU A 81 -5.22 3.20 8.06
C LEU A 81 -6.75 3.15 8.07
N LEU A 82 -7.34 2.02 8.47
CA LEU A 82 -8.79 1.90 8.65
C LEU A 82 -9.28 2.79 9.79
N SER A 83 -8.58 2.81 10.92
CA SER A 83 -8.95 3.70 12.04
C SER A 83 -8.71 5.18 11.73
N ALA A 84 -7.81 5.47 10.79
CA ALA A 84 -7.61 6.81 10.25
C ALA A 84 -8.71 7.23 9.26
N ASP A 85 -9.59 6.32 8.82
CA ASP A 85 -10.68 6.63 7.91
C ASP A 85 -11.58 7.72 8.50
N GLN A 86 -12.02 8.64 7.65
CA GLN A 86 -12.78 9.85 8.01
C GLN A 86 -12.05 10.79 8.98
N SER A 87 -10.72 10.69 9.10
CA SER A 87 -9.93 11.73 9.75
C SER A 87 -9.93 13.02 8.93
N ASP A 88 -9.82 14.15 9.62
CA ASP A 88 -9.72 15.45 8.96
C ASP A 88 -8.45 15.52 8.09
N LEU A 89 -8.58 16.16 6.93
CA LEU A 89 -7.48 16.47 6.02
C LEU A 89 -6.42 17.30 6.77
N PRO A 90 -5.18 16.79 6.92
CA PRO A 90 -4.17 17.51 7.68
C PRO A 90 -3.72 18.81 7.00
N PRO A 91 -3.43 19.88 7.76
CA PRO A 91 -2.94 21.15 7.22
C PRO A 91 -1.69 21.01 6.34
N GLN A 92 -0.77 20.12 6.70
CA GLN A 92 0.47 19.84 5.97
C GLN A 92 0.20 19.31 4.56
N VAL A 93 -0.84 18.47 4.41
CA VAL A 93 -1.31 17.98 3.11
C VAL A 93 -1.93 19.13 2.33
N GLN A 94 -2.73 19.98 2.98
CA GLN A 94 -3.34 21.15 2.35
C GLN A 94 -2.28 22.17 1.87
N GLU A 95 -1.19 22.35 2.62
CA GLU A 95 -0.08 23.22 2.23
C GLU A 95 0.70 22.65 1.04
N SER A 96 0.96 21.34 1.03
CA SER A 96 1.75 20.66 -0.01
C SER A 96 0.96 20.33 -1.28
N CYS A 97 -0.35 20.12 -1.12
CA CYS A 97 -1.30 19.69 -2.14
C CYS A 97 -2.62 20.49 -2.00
N PRO A 98 -2.61 21.80 -2.28
CA PRO A 98 -3.72 22.72 -1.96
C PRO A 98 -5.03 22.46 -2.73
N THR A 99 -4.99 21.60 -3.74
CA THR A 99 -6.17 21.22 -4.52
C THR A 99 -6.86 19.97 -4.00
N VAL A 100 -6.27 19.28 -3.03
CA VAL A 100 -6.85 18.09 -2.39
C VAL A 100 -7.99 18.53 -1.48
N SER A 101 -9.14 17.86 -1.57
CA SER A 101 -10.28 18.08 -0.68
C SER A 101 -10.38 16.98 0.39
N GLN A 102 -11.24 17.19 1.39
CA GLN A 102 -11.54 16.19 2.43
C GLN A 102 -11.93 14.84 1.82
N GLU A 103 -12.81 14.83 0.83
CA GLU A 103 -13.27 13.59 0.21
C GLU A 103 -12.17 12.90 -0.63
N GLU A 104 -11.22 13.66 -1.16
CA GLU A 104 -10.04 13.09 -1.82
C GLU A 104 -9.06 12.50 -0.80
N TRP A 105 -8.91 13.12 0.38
CA TRP A 105 -8.10 12.60 1.49
C TRP A 105 -8.65 11.25 2.02
N GLU A 106 -9.95 11.17 2.27
CA GLU A 106 -10.62 9.93 2.66
C GLU A 106 -10.41 8.83 1.60
N ALA A 107 -10.53 9.17 0.33
CA ALA A 107 -10.25 8.23 -0.76
C ALA A 107 -8.77 7.79 -0.78
N VAL A 108 -7.82 8.67 -0.46
CA VAL A 108 -6.40 8.29 -0.34
C VAL A 108 -6.20 7.28 0.78
N LEU A 109 -6.77 7.50 1.96
CA LEU A 109 -6.65 6.57 3.09
C LEU A 109 -7.28 5.20 2.77
N LEU A 110 -8.50 5.19 2.24
CA LEU A 110 -9.20 3.97 1.89
C LEU A 110 -8.47 3.18 0.79
N VAL A 111 -8.03 3.85 -0.28
CA VAL A 111 -7.29 3.18 -1.36
C VAL A 111 -5.94 2.68 -0.87
N SER A 112 -5.26 3.44 0.00
CA SER A 112 -3.98 3.03 0.61
C SER A 112 -4.16 1.76 1.44
N LYS A 113 -5.19 1.72 2.31
CA LYS A 113 -5.58 0.52 3.04
C LYS A 113 -5.78 -0.66 2.09
N LEU A 114 -6.63 -0.49 1.06
CA LEU A 114 -6.95 -1.57 0.13
C LEU A 114 -5.73 -2.08 -0.63
N VAL A 115 -4.80 -1.20 -1.03
CA VAL A 115 -3.52 -1.59 -1.63
C VAL A 115 -2.73 -2.46 -0.65
N LEU A 116 -2.56 -2.03 0.60
CA LEU A 116 -1.82 -2.80 1.60
C LEU A 116 -2.50 -4.14 1.91
N THR A 117 -3.83 -4.17 2.05
CA THR A 117 -4.60 -5.42 2.22
C THR A 117 -4.44 -6.35 1.02
N GLY A 118 -4.43 -5.80 -0.21
CA GLY A 118 -4.19 -6.58 -1.42
C GLY A 118 -2.82 -7.25 -1.43
N LEU A 119 -1.80 -6.60 -0.84
CA LEU A 119 -0.43 -7.10 -0.79
C LEU A 119 -0.18 -8.13 0.33
N GLN A 120 -1.04 -8.19 1.35
CA GLN A 120 -0.97 -9.23 2.39
C GLN A 120 -1.16 -10.62 1.78
N SER A 121 -0.51 -11.62 2.37
CA SER A 121 -0.78 -13.02 2.03
C SER A 121 -2.16 -13.42 2.50
N GLU A 122 -2.80 -14.34 1.79
CA GLU A 122 -4.04 -14.92 2.30
C GLU A 122 -3.76 -15.79 3.52
N PRO A 123 -4.72 -15.95 4.45
CA PRO A 123 -4.57 -16.85 5.58
C PRO A 123 -4.33 -18.29 5.12
N GLU A 124 -3.19 -18.87 5.46
CA GLU A 124 -2.87 -20.27 5.23
C GLU A 124 -2.86 -21.03 6.56
N PRO A 125 -3.37 -22.28 6.62
CA PRO A 125 -3.32 -23.07 7.85
C PRO A 125 -1.89 -23.13 8.37
N GLY A 126 -1.67 -22.76 9.63
CA GLY A 126 -0.37 -22.93 10.27
C GLY A 126 0.05 -24.40 10.13
N ARG A 127 1.32 -24.63 9.75
CA ARG A 127 1.92 -25.96 9.93
C ARG A 127 2.07 -26.16 11.45
N ASP A 128 1.06 -26.72 12.09
CA ASP A 128 1.17 -27.11 13.50
C ASP A 128 2.22 -28.21 13.62
N ASP A 129 3.37 -27.86 14.21
CA ASP A 129 4.29 -28.79 14.85
C ASP A 129 3.65 -29.33 16.15
N ALA A 130 2.45 -29.92 16.10
CA ALA A 130 1.89 -30.80 17.15
C ALA A 130 0.45 -31.25 16.86
N GLY A 131 0.29 -32.26 16.00
CA GLY A 131 -0.64 -33.39 16.23
C GLY A 131 -2.14 -33.17 16.48
N HIS A 132 -2.70 -31.98 16.35
CA HIS A 132 -4.15 -31.75 16.52
C HIS A 132 -4.77 -31.36 15.18
N PRO A 133 -5.81 -32.08 14.70
CA PRO A 133 -6.50 -31.70 13.48
C PRO A 133 -7.28 -30.40 13.75
N PRO A 134 -7.00 -29.29 13.02
CA PRO A 134 -7.73 -28.05 13.23
C PRO A 134 -9.19 -28.24 12.83
N ARG A 135 -10.11 -27.66 13.63
CA ARG A 135 -11.54 -27.64 13.35
C ARG A 135 -11.77 -27.10 11.94
N VAL A 136 -12.39 -27.93 11.10
CA VAL A 136 -12.60 -27.71 9.66
C VAL A 136 -13.71 -26.66 9.45
N THR A 137 -13.38 -25.38 9.60
CA THR A 137 -14.12 -24.35 8.87
C THR A 137 -13.67 -24.40 7.40
N PRO A 138 -14.58 -24.54 6.43
CA PRO A 138 -14.19 -24.58 5.03
C PRO A 138 -13.50 -23.28 4.64
N ARG A 139 -12.33 -23.45 4.03
CA ARG A 139 -11.46 -22.39 3.52
C ARG A 139 -12.23 -21.46 2.58
N PRO A 140 -12.09 -20.12 2.71
CA PRO A 140 -12.40 -19.21 1.62
C PRO A 140 -11.45 -19.49 0.45
N PRO A 141 -11.95 -19.74 -0.77
CA PRO A 141 -11.08 -19.89 -1.94
C PRO A 141 -10.23 -18.64 -2.11
N ARG A 142 -9.05 -18.81 -2.72
CA ARG A 142 -8.19 -17.68 -3.07
C ARG A 142 -9.00 -16.65 -3.85
N SER A 143 -8.84 -15.39 -3.49
CA SER A 143 -9.50 -14.30 -4.16
C SER A 143 -8.79 -14.05 -5.49
N VAL A 144 -9.34 -14.62 -6.57
CA VAL A 144 -8.96 -14.26 -7.95
C VAL A 144 -9.02 -12.73 -8.14
N ALA A 145 -9.93 -12.05 -7.44
CA ALA A 145 -10.04 -10.60 -7.45
C ALA A 145 -8.82 -9.90 -6.82
N ARG A 146 -8.22 -10.47 -5.77
CA ARG A 146 -6.97 -9.96 -5.17
C ARG A 146 -5.80 -10.05 -6.14
N GLU A 147 -5.62 -11.20 -6.79
CA GLU A 147 -4.56 -11.40 -7.78
C GLU A 147 -4.72 -10.43 -8.96
N GLN A 148 -5.95 -10.28 -9.47
CA GLN A 148 -6.28 -9.31 -10.52
C GLN A 148 -6.00 -7.86 -10.09
N PHE A 149 -6.29 -7.52 -8.83
CA PHE A 149 -6.00 -6.18 -8.28
C PHE A 149 -4.50 -5.92 -8.21
N CYS A 150 -3.71 -6.85 -7.68
CA CYS A 150 -2.24 -6.74 -7.65
C CYS A 150 -1.65 -6.64 -9.05
N GLN A 151 -2.17 -7.43 -10.01
CA GLN A 151 -1.75 -7.36 -11.41
C GLN A 151 -2.10 -6.00 -12.05
N ALA A 152 -3.27 -5.45 -11.74
CA ALA A 152 -3.66 -4.13 -12.20
C ALA A 152 -2.74 -3.04 -11.64
N LEU A 153 -2.32 -3.14 -10.37
CA LEU A 153 -1.34 -2.23 -9.76
C LEU A 153 0.04 -2.34 -10.44
N ALA A 154 0.56 -3.56 -10.63
CA ALA A 154 1.85 -3.78 -11.30
C ALA A 154 1.88 -3.22 -12.73
N ALA A 155 0.76 -3.37 -13.46
CA ALA A 155 0.61 -2.88 -14.82
C ALA A 155 0.82 -1.36 -14.97
N LEU A 156 0.62 -0.55 -13.92
CA LEU A 156 0.94 0.88 -13.97
C LEU A 156 2.41 1.09 -14.33
N SER A 157 3.30 0.39 -13.65
CA SER A 157 4.74 0.51 -13.84
C SER A 157 5.30 -0.27 -15.05
N GLU A 158 4.62 -1.34 -15.48
CA GLU A 158 5.12 -2.25 -16.51
C GLU A 158 4.58 -1.95 -17.92
N ARG A 159 3.41 -1.29 -18.01
CA ARG A 159 2.69 -1.10 -19.27
C ARG A 159 2.61 0.36 -19.70
N ALA A 160 3.78 0.91 -20.02
CA ALA A 160 3.88 2.24 -20.62
C ALA A 160 3.20 2.35 -22.01
N ASP A 161 2.80 1.21 -22.60
CA ASP A 161 2.13 1.11 -23.89
C ASP A 161 0.61 1.31 -23.82
N LEU A 162 -0.01 1.19 -22.64
CA LEU A 162 -1.44 1.35 -22.46
C LEU A 162 -1.86 2.82 -22.32
N ARG A 163 -3.06 3.11 -22.83
CA ARG A 163 -3.70 4.43 -22.63
C ARG A 163 -4.11 4.60 -21.17
N GLN A 164 -3.96 5.81 -20.64
CA GLN A 164 -4.32 6.19 -19.26
C GLN A 164 -5.75 5.80 -18.87
N ASP A 165 -6.73 6.03 -19.76
CA ASP A 165 -8.13 5.72 -19.49
C ASP A 165 -8.36 4.21 -19.36
N GLU A 166 -7.62 3.41 -20.14
CA GLU A 166 -7.69 1.96 -20.08
C GLU A 166 -7.07 1.43 -18.79
N LEU A 167 -5.89 1.96 -18.40
CA LEU A 167 -5.27 1.64 -17.10
C LEU A 167 -6.17 2.03 -15.93
N THR A 168 -6.79 3.21 -16.00
CA THR A 168 -7.75 3.70 -14.99
C THR A 168 -8.96 2.77 -14.89
N GLY A 169 -9.57 2.40 -16.01
CA GLY A 169 -10.73 1.52 -16.04
C GLY A 169 -10.42 0.11 -15.50
N LYS A 170 -9.26 -0.45 -15.86
CA LYS A 170 -8.80 -1.75 -15.36
C LYS A 170 -8.54 -1.71 -13.86
N LEU A 171 -7.83 -0.69 -13.38
CA LEU A 171 -7.53 -0.53 -11.96
C LEU A 171 -8.81 -0.40 -11.12
N ARG A 172 -9.74 0.48 -11.51
CA ARG A 172 -11.01 0.67 -10.78
C ARG A 172 -11.85 -0.60 -10.75
N THR A 173 -11.96 -1.31 -11.87
CA THR A 173 -12.68 -2.59 -11.95
C THR A 173 -12.05 -3.62 -11.03
N ALA A 174 -10.73 -3.78 -11.08
CA ALA A 174 -10.03 -4.75 -10.25
C ALA A 174 -10.14 -4.42 -8.76
N LEU A 175 -10.03 -3.14 -8.40
CA LEU A 175 -10.22 -2.67 -7.03
C LEU A 175 -11.63 -2.99 -6.51
N LEU A 176 -12.68 -2.71 -7.29
CA LEU A 176 -14.06 -2.98 -6.87
C LEU A 176 -14.37 -4.47 -6.78
N ASN A 177 -13.82 -5.28 -7.69
CA ASN A 177 -13.93 -6.73 -7.60
C ASN A 177 -13.28 -7.26 -6.32
N PHE A 178 -12.16 -6.67 -5.91
CA PHE A 178 -11.44 -7.06 -4.70
C PHE A 178 -12.12 -6.56 -3.42
N ALA A 179 -12.44 -5.27 -3.36
CA ALA A 179 -12.95 -4.59 -2.17
C ALA A 179 -14.46 -4.78 -1.95
N SER A 180 -15.16 -5.36 -2.93
CA SER A 180 -16.62 -5.35 -3.06
C SER A 180 -17.21 -3.97 -3.37
N GLU A 181 -18.36 -3.98 -4.03
CA GLU A 181 -19.07 -2.82 -4.58
C GLU A 181 -19.87 -2.01 -3.53
N THR A 182 -19.31 -1.81 -2.33
CA THR A 182 -19.91 -0.93 -1.32
C THR A 182 -19.92 0.53 -1.78
N PRO A 183 -20.82 1.38 -1.25
CA PRO A 183 -20.86 2.79 -1.61
C PRO A 183 -19.51 3.50 -1.45
N ASP A 184 -18.84 3.30 -0.32
CA ASP A 184 -17.56 3.96 0.00
C ASP A 184 -16.45 3.54 -0.98
N ASN A 185 -16.39 2.26 -1.33
CA ASN A 185 -15.41 1.75 -2.31
C ASN A 185 -15.67 2.28 -3.72
N LYS A 186 -16.95 2.39 -4.13
CA LYS A 186 -17.33 2.99 -5.42
C LYS A 186 -16.92 4.45 -5.48
N ASP A 187 -17.18 5.17 -4.40
CA ASP A 187 -16.84 6.57 -4.26
C ASP A 187 -15.34 6.82 -4.30
N ALA A 188 -14.55 6.02 -3.57
CA ALA A 188 -13.08 6.10 -3.61
C ALA A 188 -12.52 5.68 -4.97
N ALA A 189 -13.05 4.63 -5.60
CA ALA A 189 -12.64 4.20 -6.94
C ALA A 189 -12.82 5.29 -7.99
N GLN A 190 -13.93 6.05 -7.93
CA GLN A 190 -14.16 7.17 -8.85
C GLN A 190 -13.19 8.34 -8.63
N ARG A 191 -12.67 8.50 -7.42
CA ARG A 191 -11.72 9.56 -7.03
C ARG A 191 -10.27 9.26 -7.39
N ILE A 192 -9.94 8.06 -7.87
CA ILE A 192 -8.60 7.72 -8.37
C ILE A 192 -8.53 7.57 -9.88
N ALA A 193 -7.41 7.94 -10.49
CA ALA A 193 -7.13 7.79 -11.91
C ALA A 193 -5.64 7.52 -12.15
N VAL A 194 -5.32 6.84 -13.25
CA VAL A 194 -3.93 6.69 -13.70
C VAL A 194 -3.58 7.84 -14.64
N ARG A 195 -2.55 8.62 -14.30
CA ARG A 195 -2.16 9.82 -15.07
C ARG A 195 -0.66 9.92 -15.29
N HIS A 196 -0.29 10.52 -16.41
CA HIS A 196 1.04 11.07 -16.70
C HIS A 196 1.04 12.48 -16.14
N THR A 197 1.92 12.73 -15.18
CA THR A 197 1.98 14.02 -14.49
C THR A 197 2.83 14.99 -15.31
N GLY A 198 2.20 15.69 -16.27
CA GLY A 198 2.57 17.00 -16.87
C GLY A 198 3.95 17.20 -17.51
N LYS A 199 5.01 16.62 -16.97
CA LYS A 199 6.34 16.58 -17.57
C LYS A 199 6.39 15.39 -18.53
N PRO A 200 6.87 15.58 -19.77
CA PRO A 200 6.95 14.52 -20.79
C PRO A 200 7.83 13.32 -20.41
N ARG A 201 8.45 13.34 -19.22
CA ARG A 201 9.35 12.30 -18.69
C ARG A 201 8.77 11.52 -17.50
N GLN A 202 7.57 11.85 -17.03
CA GLN A 202 6.96 11.15 -15.89
C GLN A 202 6.00 10.08 -16.39
N GLY A 203 6.36 8.82 -16.13
CA GLY A 203 5.51 7.66 -16.43
C GLY A 203 4.17 7.71 -15.70
N PRO A 204 3.25 6.76 -15.99
CA PRO A 204 1.96 6.70 -15.34
C PRO A 204 2.08 6.55 -13.82
N ARG A 205 1.20 7.25 -13.09
CA ARG A 205 1.11 7.22 -11.63
C ARG A 205 -0.34 7.08 -11.20
N LEU A 206 -0.53 6.54 -9.99
CA LEU A 206 -1.83 6.56 -9.34
C LEU A 206 -2.08 7.96 -8.75
N CYS A 207 -3.09 8.64 -9.29
CA CYS A 207 -3.42 10.03 -8.98
C CYS A 207 -4.86 10.16 -8.50
N LEU A 208 -5.14 11.27 -7.83
CA LEU A 208 -6.49 11.75 -7.59
C LEU A 208 -7.10 12.30 -8.89
N SER A 209 -8.34 11.90 -9.17
CA SER A 209 -9.05 12.22 -10.40
C SER A 209 -9.28 13.71 -10.58
N ARG A 210 -9.58 14.47 -9.51
CA ARG A 210 -9.91 15.89 -9.61
C ARG A 210 -8.66 16.75 -9.44
N SER A 211 -7.93 16.59 -8.35
CA SER A 211 -6.71 17.39 -8.10
C SER A 211 -5.54 17.02 -9.02
N GLY A 212 -5.49 15.78 -9.53
CA GLY A 212 -4.37 15.27 -10.32
C GLY A 212 -3.12 14.93 -9.48
N SER A 213 -3.18 15.11 -8.16
CA SER A 213 -2.08 14.83 -7.24
C SER A 213 -1.81 13.33 -7.17
N ALA A 214 -0.53 12.93 -7.21
CA ALA A 214 -0.14 11.53 -7.03
C ALA A 214 -0.44 11.08 -5.58
N LEU A 215 -1.03 9.89 -5.41
CA LEU A 215 -1.42 9.38 -4.09
C LEU A 215 -0.21 9.27 -3.16
N ALA A 216 0.92 8.76 -3.66
CA ALA A 216 2.17 8.68 -2.89
C ALA A 216 2.62 10.05 -2.37
N LYS A 217 2.51 11.11 -3.20
CA LYS A 217 2.84 12.47 -2.77
C LYS A 217 1.90 12.96 -1.66
N VAL A 218 0.59 12.72 -1.80
CA VAL A 218 -0.42 13.15 -0.82
C VAL A 218 -0.15 12.48 0.53
N VAL A 219 0.05 11.16 0.55
CA VAL A 219 0.38 10.43 1.79
C VAL A 219 1.69 10.93 2.42
N LEU A 220 2.76 11.04 1.63
CA LEU A 220 4.06 11.51 2.14
C LEU A 220 4.04 12.98 2.61
N SER A 221 3.11 13.79 2.10
CA SER A 221 2.95 15.17 2.61
C SER A 221 2.27 15.25 3.97
N ALA A 222 1.72 14.14 4.47
CA ALA A 222 1.19 14.04 5.83
C ALA A 222 2.29 13.73 6.87
N ASP A 223 3.57 13.64 6.48
CA ASP A 223 4.70 13.48 7.40
C ASP A 223 4.68 14.55 8.50
N GLY A 224 4.79 14.12 9.76
CA GLY A 224 4.75 14.98 10.93
C GLY A 224 3.35 15.46 11.35
N CYS A 225 2.28 15.00 10.68
CA CYS A 225 0.92 15.25 11.15
C CYS A 225 0.65 14.51 12.45
N PRO A 226 -0.09 15.11 13.40
CA PRO A 226 -0.46 14.43 14.64
C PRO A 226 -1.28 13.17 14.33
N VAL A 227 -1.13 12.16 15.20
CA VAL A 227 -1.96 10.95 15.14
C VAL A 227 -3.45 11.34 15.27
N PRO A 228 -4.32 10.95 14.33
CA PRO A 228 -5.75 11.25 14.43
C PRO A 228 -6.38 10.67 15.70
N SER A 229 -7.30 11.39 16.34
CA SER A 229 -7.92 10.94 17.60
C SER A 229 -8.58 9.57 17.50
N ARG A 230 -9.23 9.26 16.38
CA ARG A 230 -9.84 7.93 16.13
C ARG A 230 -8.83 6.80 16.09
N VAL A 231 -7.62 7.08 15.60
CA VAL A 231 -6.52 6.11 15.61
C VAL A 231 -6.07 5.87 17.06
N LEU A 232 -5.98 6.92 17.89
CA LEU A 232 -5.64 6.80 19.31
C LEU A 232 -6.75 6.16 20.16
N GLU A 233 -8.01 6.27 19.74
CA GLU A 233 -9.13 5.58 20.39
C GLU A 233 -9.02 4.06 20.21
N GLU A 234 -8.63 3.60 19.02
CA GLU A 234 -8.44 2.17 18.74
C GLU A 234 -7.06 1.66 19.19
N PHE A 235 -6.03 2.47 19.02
CA PHE A 235 -4.62 2.15 19.24
C PHE A 235 -3.97 3.18 20.18
N PRO A 236 -4.31 3.17 21.48
CA PRO A 236 -3.94 4.22 22.43
C PRO A 236 -2.44 4.31 22.70
N ASP A 237 -1.69 3.23 22.45
CA ASP A 237 -0.24 3.18 22.65
C ASP A 237 0.54 3.56 21.38
N LEU A 238 -0.15 3.85 20.27
CA LEU A 238 0.49 4.23 19.01
C LEU A 238 1.27 5.54 19.16
N THR A 239 2.56 5.49 18.90
CA THR A 239 3.44 6.67 18.98
C THR A 239 3.40 7.50 17.70
N GLN A 240 3.86 8.75 17.81
CA GLN A 240 4.00 9.64 16.65
C GLN A 240 4.99 9.11 15.61
N ASP A 241 6.10 8.49 16.03
CA ASP A 241 7.08 7.93 15.11
C ASP A 241 6.54 6.71 14.36
N GLU A 242 5.74 5.86 15.03
CA GLU A 242 5.04 4.75 14.37
C GLU A 242 3.99 5.25 13.38
N TRP A 243 3.22 6.27 13.71
CA TRP A 243 2.30 6.90 12.76
C TRP A 243 3.03 7.46 11.52
N ASN A 244 4.14 8.16 11.73
CA ASN A 244 4.99 8.63 10.62
C ASN A 244 5.52 7.44 9.80
N ALA A 245 5.87 6.31 10.45
CA ALA A 245 6.29 5.09 9.77
C ALA A 245 5.17 4.49 8.89
N VAL A 246 3.93 4.47 9.38
CA VAL A 246 2.75 4.05 8.60
C VAL A 246 2.61 4.91 7.34
N LEU A 247 2.67 6.24 7.48
CA LEU A 247 2.58 7.15 6.34
C LEU A 247 3.76 6.97 5.35
N HIS A 248 4.98 6.85 5.86
CA HIS A 248 6.17 6.63 5.04
C HIS A 248 6.10 5.34 4.24
N VAL A 249 5.83 4.20 4.90
CA VAL A 249 5.76 2.90 4.21
C VAL A 249 4.58 2.86 3.24
N THR A 250 3.44 3.45 3.59
CA THR A 250 2.29 3.55 2.69
C THR A 250 2.63 4.36 1.44
N GLY A 251 3.24 5.54 1.60
CA GLY A 251 3.64 6.40 0.49
C GLY A 251 4.70 5.74 -0.40
N LEU A 252 5.70 5.08 0.18
CA LEU A 252 6.74 4.35 -0.56
C LEU A 252 6.17 3.13 -1.29
N THR A 253 5.22 2.42 -0.69
CA THR A 253 4.50 1.30 -1.32
C THR A 253 3.73 1.79 -2.55
N LEU A 254 2.96 2.88 -2.43
CA LEU A 254 2.26 3.48 -3.56
C LEU A 254 3.24 3.92 -4.66
N MET A 255 4.37 4.51 -4.27
CA MET A 255 5.44 4.92 -5.19
C MET A 255 6.08 3.73 -5.91
N ALA A 256 6.15 2.56 -5.27
CA ALA A 256 6.72 1.34 -5.87
C ALA A 256 5.96 0.88 -7.12
N PHE A 257 4.65 1.15 -7.18
CA PHE A 257 3.78 0.81 -8.31
C PHE A 257 3.69 1.91 -9.38
N GLU A 258 4.28 3.08 -9.13
CA GLU A 258 4.40 4.11 -10.15
C GLU A 258 5.46 3.72 -11.17
N ALA A 259 5.27 4.12 -12.43
CA ALA A 259 6.31 3.96 -13.43
C ALA A 259 7.53 4.83 -13.09
N GLU A 260 8.70 4.33 -13.48
CA GLU A 260 9.95 5.06 -13.35
C GLU A 260 9.89 6.39 -14.12
N PRO A 261 10.53 7.45 -13.60
CA PRO A 261 10.84 8.59 -14.44
C PRO A 261 11.75 8.10 -15.58
N ALA A 262 11.52 8.57 -16.81
CA ALA A 262 12.44 8.29 -17.90
C ALA A 262 13.82 8.87 -17.51
N HIS A 263 14.81 8.00 -17.28
CA HIS A 263 16.20 8.43 -17.18
C HIS A 263 16.64 8.93 -18.56
N ASP A 264 17.12 10.16 -18.61
CA ASP A 264 17.86 10.62 -19.77
C ASP A 264 19.08 9.71 -19.89
N MET A 265 19.16 8.95 -20.98
CA MET A 265 20.46 8.57 -21.51
C MET A 265 21.04 9.85 -22.10
N GLU A 266 21.71 10.65 -21.27
CA GLU A 266 22.72 11.60 -21.76
C GLU A 266 23.98 10.84 -22.20
#